data_AF-A0A0B2Q434-F1
#
_entry.id   AF-A0A0B2Q434-F1
#
_cell.length_a   1.000
_cell.length_b   1.000
_cell.length_c   1.000
_cell.angle_alpha   90.00
_cell.angle_beta   90.00
_cell.angle_gamma   90.00
#
_symmetry.space_group_name_H-M   'P 1'
#
loop_
_entity.id
_entity.type
_entity.pdbx_description
1 polymer ?
#
loop_
_entity_poly.entity_id
_entity_poly.type
_entity_poly.pdbx_seq_one_letter_code
_entity_poly.pdbx_strand_id
1 'polypeptide(L)' 'LSFFKIPQKVAHRLVTLQRNFLWGGDKDYKKIPWVKWETICLPKEEGG' A
#
# COMPACT_ATOMS: atom_id res chain seq x y z
N LEU A 1 14.56 -7.15 -16.69
CA LEU A 1 13.09 -7.26 -16.84
C LEU A 1 12.66 -8.62 -16.32
N SER A 2 11.73 -8.69 -15.37
CA SER A 2 11.11 -9.97 -14.99
C SER A 2 10.25 -10.45 -16.16
N PHE A 3 10.47 -11.69 -16.62
CA PHE A 3 9.63 -12.33 -17.65
C PHE A 3 8.24 -12.73 -17.12
N PHE A 4 8.07 -12.78 -15.80
CA PHE A 4 6.80 -13.13 -15.16
C PHE A 4 6.12 -11.88 -14.63
N LYS A 5 4.97 -11.55 -15.23
CA LYS A 5 4.06 -10.55 -14.68
C LYS A 5 3.32 -11.19 -13.51
N ILE A 6 3.32 -10.51 -12.37
CA ILE A 6 2.49 -10.90 -11.24
C ILE A 6 1.00 -10.86 -11.65
N PRO A 7 0.20 -11.88 -11.29
CA PRO A 7 -1.24 -11.81 -11.52
C PRO A 7 -1.84 -10.61 -10.77
N GLN A 8 -2.76 -9.88 -11.41
CA GLN A 8 -3.37 -8.67 -10.83
C GLN A 8 -4.02 -8.93 -9.47
N LYS A 9 -4.64 -10.09 -9.28
CA LYS A 9 -5.24 -10.49 -8.00
C LYS A 9 -4.23 -10.53 -6.86
N VAL A 10 -3.01 -11.02 -7.14
CA VAL A 10 -1.94 -11.10 -6.14
C VAL A 10 -1.39 -9.71 -5.86
N ALA A 11 -1.16 -8.90 -6.89
CA ALA A 11 -0.73 -7.51 -6.72
C ALA A 11 -1.71 -6.70 -5.88
N HIS A 12 -3.02 -6.80 -6.16
CA HIS A 12 -4.05 -6.15 -5.37
C HIS A 12 -4.00 -6.62 -3.91
N ARG A 13 -3.94 -7.94 -3.67
CA ARG A 13 -3.86 -8.47 -2.30
C ARG A 13 -2.65 -7.93 -1.53
N LEU A 14 -1.49 -7.82 -2.18
CA LEU A 14 -0.29 -7.25 -1.56
C LEU A 14 -0.50 -5.77 -1.19
N VAL A 15 -1.04 -4.97 -2.10
CA VAL A 15 -1.35 -3.55 -1.83
C VAL A 15 -2.35 -3.42 -0.67
N THR A 16 -3.39 -4.25 -0.63
CA THR A 16 -4.35 -4.27 0.48
C THR A 16 -3.67 -4.58 1.81
N LEU A 17 -2.79 -5.58 1.85
CA LEU A 17 -2.05 -5.94 3.07
C LEU A 17 -1.16 -4.79 3.55
N GLN A 18 -0.43 -4.14 2.64
CA GLN A 18 0.44 -3.01 3.00
C GLN A 18 -0.38 -1.80 3.50
N ARG A 19 -1.50 -1.47 2.84
CA ARG A 19 -2.41 -0.39 3.27
C ARG A 19 -3.03 -0.69 4.64
N ASN A 20 -3.42 -1.94 4.87
CA ASN A 20 -3.94 -2.38 6.16
C ASN A 20 -2.86 -2.40 7.25
N PHE A 21 -1.61 -2.70 6.92
CA PHE A 21 -0.53 -2.58 7.90
C PHE A 21 -0.28 -1.13 8.31
N LEU A 22 -0.29 -0.21 7.34
CA LEU A 22 0.00 1.21 7.58
C LEU A 22 -1.16 1.93 8.28
N TRP A 23 -2.40 1.66 7.84
CA TRP A 23 -3.61 2.38 8.26
C TRP A 23 -4.70 1.51 8.88
N GLY A 24 -4.54 0.19 8.90
CA GLY A 24 -5.36 -0.65 9.76
C GLY A 24 -4.99 -0.35 11.20
N GLY A 25 -5.94 0.19 11.96
CA GLY A 25 -5.83 0.18 13.42
C GLY A 25 -6.46 -1.11 13.96
N ASP A 26 -6.83 -1.10 15.23
CA ASP A 26 -7.46 -2.24 15.89
C ASP A 26 -8.92 -2.45 15.42
N LYS A 27 -9.57 -3.52 15.86
CA LYS A 27 -10.96 -3.88 15.51
C LYS A 27 -11.95 -2.71 15.62
N ASP A 28 -11.69 -1.77 16.52
CA ASP A 28 -12.57 -0.65 16.84
C ASP A 28 -12.14 0.69 16.21
N TYR A 29 -10.95 0.77 15.57
CA TYR A 29 -10.47 2.02 14.99
C TYR A 29 -9.65 1.80 13.71
N LYS A 30 -10.06 2.43 12.61
CA LYS A 30 -9.23 2.54 11.39
C LYS A 30 -8.53 3.89 11.41
N LYS A 31 -7.21 3.91 11.16
CA LYS A 31 -6.49 5.16 10.99
C LYS A 31 -6.94 5.79 9.67
N ILE A 32 -7.21 7.09 9.70
CA ILE A 32 -7.55 7.85 8.48
C ILE A 32 -6.28 8.05 7.66
N PRO A 33 -6.25 7.64 6.37
CA PRO A 33 -5.12 7.92 5.51
C PRO A 33 -5.14 9.40 5.08
N TRP A 34 -4.27 10.21 5.67
CA TRP A 34 -4.13 11.64 5.32
C TRP A 34 -3.35 11.89 4.03
N VAL A 35 -2.59 10.89 3.58
CA VAL A 35 -1.74 10.94 2.39
C VAL A 35 -2.19 9.85 1.42
N LYS A 36 -2.22 10.17 0.12
CA LYS A 36 -2.58 9.22 -0.94
C LYS A 36 -1.58 8.06 -0.97
N TRP A 37 -2.06 6.88 -1.32
CA TRP A 37 -1.22 5.69 -1.38
C TRP A 37 -0.09 5.83 -2.41
N GLU A 38 -0.41 6.45 -3.54
CA GLU A 38 0.54 6.68 -4.64
C GLU A 38 1.69 7.60 -4.23
N THR A 39 1.43 8.56 -3.33
CA THR A 39 2.46 9.46 -2.78
C THR A 39 3.42 8.71 -1.86
N ILE A 40 2.93 7.77 -1.07
CA ILE A 40 3.76 6.94 -0.17
C ILE A 40 4.66 5.97 -0.96
N CYS A 41 4.25 5.62 -2.17
CA CYS A 41 5.06 4.77 -3.05
C CYS A 41 6.14 5.55 -3.81
N LEU A 42 6.26 6.87 -3.64
CA LEU A 42 7.35 7.65 -4.21
C LEU A 42 8.69 7.33 -3.53
N PRO A 43 9.82 7.66 -4.16
CA PRO A 43 11.09 7.67 -3.47
C PRO A 43 11.06 8.57 -2.24
N LYS A 44 11.90 8.24 -1.25
CA LYS A 44 11.99 9.00 0.00
C LYS A 44 12.38 10.47 -0.25
N GLU A 45 13.23 10.68 -1.24
CA GLU A 45 13.70 11.99 -1.69
C GLU A 45 12.56 12.85 -2.27
N GLU A 46 11.47 12.22 -2.71
CA GLU A 46 10.28 12.86 -3.26
C GLU A 46 9.11 12.92 -2.25
N GLY A 47 9.33 12.50 -1.00
CA GLY A 47 8.33 12.57 0.07
C GLY A 47 7.51 11.29 0.31
N GLY A 48 7.98 10.15 -0.23
CA GLY A 48 7.46 8.81 0.11
C GLY A 48 7.97 8.26 1.45
#